data_AF-A0A4Z0BQ21-F1
#
_entry.id   AF-A0A4Z0BQ21-F1
#
_cell.length_a   1.000
_cell.length_b   1.000
_cell.length_c   1.000
_cell.angle_alpha   90.00
_cell.angle_beta   90.00
_cell.angle_gamma   90.00
#
_symmetry.space_group_name_H-M   'P 1'
#
loop_
_entity.id
_entity.type
_entity.pdbx_description
1 polymer ?
#
loop_
_entity_poly.entity_id
_entity_poly.type
_entity_poly.pdbx_seq_one_letter_code
_entity_poly.pdbx_strand_id
1 'polypeptide(L)'
;MDDQDYYIPRRLNDVPRLFFWDMDVACIFLAFLMLGLLVGSTTLGFLAAGCGGYWFGKAKSGRHPAYTIHLAYWYLPMTSGMDAMPPSHIREMNG
;
A
#
# COMPACT_ATOMS: atom_id res chain seq x y z
N MET A 1 -10.51 -33.70 -15.87
CA MET A 1 -11.00 -32.85 -14.78
C MET A 1 -9.78 -32.49 -13.98
N ASP A 2 -9.30 -31.27 -14.13
CA ASP A 2 -8.11 -30.81 -13.41
C ASP A 2 -8.55 -30.35 -12.02
N ASP A 3 -7.74 -30.63 -10.99
CA ASP A 3 -8.01 -30.23 -9.60
C ASP A 3 -8.18 -28.70 -9.41
N GLN A 4 -7.83 -27.91 -10.43
CA GLN A 4 -8.03 -26.47 -10.50
C GLN A 4 -9.54 -26.10 -10.56
N ASP A 5 -10.39 -26.96 -11.14
CA ASP A 5 -11.83 -26.69 -11.31
C ASP A 5 -12.59 -26.68 -9.97
N TYR A 6 -12.01 -27.25 -8.91
CA TYR A 6 -12.57 -27.29 -7.56
C TYR A 6 -11.81 -26.42 -6.55
N TYR A 7 -10.80 -25.67 -7.01
CA TYR A 7 -9.98 -24.85 -6.13
C TYR A 7 -10.73 -23.57 -5.73
N ILE A 8 -11.19 -23.52 -4.47
CA ILE A 8 -11.76 -22.31 -3.89
C ILE A 8 -10.62 -21.36 -3.49
N PRO A 9 -10.52 -20.14 -4.08
CA PRO A 9 -9.46 -19.20 -3.76
C PRO A 9 -9.59 -18.71 -2.31
N ARG A 10 -8.55 -18.97 -1.50
CA ARG A 10 -8.54 -18.61 -0.07
C ARG A 10 -7.88 -17.27 0.24
N ARG A 11 -7.30 -16.60 -0.77
CA ARG A 11 -6.40 -15.44 -0.58
C ARG A 11 -6.89 -14.17 -1.27
N LEU A 12 -8.21 -13.94 -1.25
CA LEU A 12 -8.80 -12.74 -1.87
C LEU A 12 -8.38 -11.44 -1.16
N ASN A 13 -8.20 -11.51 0.17
CA ASN A 13 -7.88 -10.36 1.02
C ASN A 13 -6.40 -10.28 1.42
N ASP A 14 -5.53 -11.07 0.78
CA ASP A 14 -4.10 -11.02 1.08
C ASP A 14 -3.51 -9.69 0.61
N VAL A 15 -2.67 -9.09 1.45
CA VAL A 15 -2.00 -7.83 1.13
C VAL A 15 -1.10 -8.04 -0.10
N PRO A 16 -1.08 -7.11 -1.06
CA PRO A 16 -0.11 -7.18 -2.14
C PRO A 16 1.30 -7.16 -1.56
N ARG A 17 2.09 -8.18 -1.92
CA ARG A 17 3.48 -8.32 -1.50
C ARG A 17 4.38 -8.19 -2.71
N LEU A 18 5.46 -7.43 -2.55
CA LEU A 18 6.57 -7.38 -3.48
C LEU A 18 7.68 -8.28 -2.95
N PHE A 19 7.92 -9.41 -3.61
CA PHE A 19 8.81 -10.46 -3.11
C PHE A 19 8.46 -10.89 -1.68
N PHE A 20 9.25 -10.50 -0.69
CA PHE A 20 9.08 -10.83 0.73
C PHE A 20 8.55 -9.65 1.55
N TRP A 21 8.36 -8.48 0.93
CA TRP A 21 7.96 -7.26 1.60
C TRP A 21 6.53 -6.88 1.22
N ASP A 22 5.86 -6.16 2.11
CA ASP A 22 4.62 -5.49 1.77
C ASP A 22 4.88 -4.42 0.72
N MET A 23 3.95 -4.26 -0.23
CA MET A 23 4.07 -3.30 -1.33
C MET A 23 4.40 -1.89 -0.83
N ASP A 24 3.73 -1.44 0.23
CA ASP A 24 3.91 -0.11 0.83
C ASP A 24 5.33 0.11 1.37
N VAL A 25 5.90 -0.91 2.02
CA VAL A 25 7.26 -0.87 2.58
C VAL A 25 8.28 -0.80 1.44
N ALA A 26 8.05 -1.57 0.38
CA ALA A 26 8.88 -1.52 -0.81
C ALA A 26 8.81 -0.16 -1.52
N CYS A 27 7.63 0.46 -1.61
CA CYS A 27 7.48 1.81 -2.16
C CYS A 27 8.29 2.84 -1.38
N ILE A 28 8.26 2.80 -0.04
CA ILE A 28 9.03 3.72 0.79
C ILE A 28 10.53 3.51 0.61
N PHE A 29 10.98 2.26 0.61
CA PHE A 29 12.37 1.92 0.34
C PHE A 29 12.82 2.48 -1.01
N LEU A 30 12.05 2.24 -2.08
CA LEU A 30 12.35 2.72 -3.41
C LEU A 30 12.37 4.26 -3.50
N ALA A 31 11.44 4.93 -2.82
CA ALA A 31 11.39 6.39 -2.80
C ALA A 31 12.66 7.00 -2.19
N PHE A 32 13.11 6.51 -1.03
CA PHE A 32 14.36 6.98 -0.42
C PHE A 32 15.60 6.62 -1.24
N LEU A 33 15.60 5.44 -1.89
CA LEU A 33 16.67 5.04 -2.78
C LEU A 33 16.78 6.00 -3.99
N MET A 34 15.65 6.34 -4.63
CA MET A 34 15.63 7.32 -5.72
C MET A 34 16.08 8.70 -5.25
N LEU A 35 15.65 9.15 -4.07
CA LEU A 35 16.09 10.42 -3.51
C LEU A 35 17.60 10.46 -3.28
N GLY A 36 18.20 9.39 -2.73
CA GLY A 36 19.65 9.33 -2.56
C GLY A 36 20.41 9.32 -3.90
N LEU A 37 19.84 8.69 -4.92
CA LEU A 37 20.40 8.74 -6.28
C LEU A 37 20.33 10.15 -6.87
N LEU A 38 19.21 10.85 -6.69
CA LEU A 38 19.03 12.26 -7.11
C LEU A 38 20.01 13.21 -6.43
N VAL A 39 20.33 12.98 -5.16
CA VAL A 39 21.32 13.75 -4.39
C VAL A 39 22.77 13.42 -4.79
N GLY A 40 22.99 12.36 -5.59
CA GLY A 40 24.32 11.90 -5.98
C GLY A 40 25.04 11.11 -4.89
N SER A 41 24.34 10.71 -3.82
CA SER A 41 24.88 9.94 -2.70
C SER A 41 24.13 8.61 -2.55
N THR A 42 24.46 7.64 -3.41
CA THR A 42 23.81 6.32 -3.43
C THR A 42 23.93 5.59 -2.09
N THR A 43 25.06 5.71 -1.40
CA THR A 43 25.29 5.09 -0.09
C THR A 43 24.34 5.63 0.98
N LEU A 44 24.17 6.95 1.03
CA LEU A 44 23.25 7.60 1.95
C LEU A 44 21.79 7.23 1.61
N GLY A 45 21.47 7.15 0.32
CA GLY A 45 20.17 6.66 -0.16
C GLY A 45 19.82 5.26 0.32
N PHE A 46 20.75 4.32 0.21
CA PHE A 46 20.55 2.95 0.70
C PHE A 46 20.36 2.88 2.22
N LEU A 47 21.18 3.62 2.98
CA LEU A 47 21.04 3.69 4.44
C LEU A 47 19.69 4.30 4.84
N ALA A 48 19.30 5.41 4.23
CA ALA A 48 18.02 6.07 4.47
C ALA A 48 16.84 5.15 4.09
N ALA A 49 16.92 4.46 2.95
CA ALA A 49 15.90 3.53 2.49
C ALA A 49 15.74 2.35 3.45
N GLY A 50 16.83 1.74 3.91
CA GLY A 50 16.81 0.65 4.89
C GLY A 50 16.20 1.09 6.23
N CYS A 51 16.65 2.23 6.77
CA CYS A 51 16.11 2.80 8.00
C CYS A 51 14.62 3.15 7.88
N GLY A 52 14.23 3.81 6.78
CA GLY A 52 12.85 4.20 6.50
C GLY A 52 11.92 3.00 6.36
N GLY A 53 12.33 1.98 5.60
CA GLY A 53 11.58 0.74 5.45
C GLY A 53 11.41 -0.02 6.77
N TYR A 54 12.47 -0.12 7.58
CA TYR A 54 12.41 -0.78 8.88
C TYR A 54 11.49 -0.05 9.87
N TRP A 55 11.61 1.28 9.98
CA TRP A 55 10.77 2.07 10.89
C TRP A 55 9.31 2.06 10.48
N PHE A 56 9.04 2.19 9.17
CA PHE A 56 7.69 2.14 8.66
C PHE A 56 7.06 0.75 8.83
N GLY A 57 7.79 -0.33 8.51
CA GLY A 57 7.34 -1.70 8.73
C GLY A 57 7.03 -1.97 10.21
N LYS A 58 7.88 -1.45 11.12
CA LYS A 58 7.64 -1.53 12.56
C LYS A 58 6.40 -0.75 13.00
N ALA A 59 6.17 0.45 12.47
CA ALA A 59 4.99 1.26 12.77
C ALA A 59 3.69 0.63 12.22
N LYS A 60 3.77 -0.06 11.08
CA LYS A 60 2.66 -0.80 10.46
C LYS A 60 2.37 -2.13 11.16
N SER A 61 3.36 -2.73 11.83
CA SER A 61 3.22 -4.03 12.50
C SER A 61 2.05 -4.02 13.51
N GLY A 62 1.06 -4.88 13.27
CA GLY A 62 -0.15 -5.00 14.11
C GLY A 62 -1.32 -4.10 13.70
N ARG A 63 -1.21 -3.33 12.61
CA ARG A 63 -2.31 -2.55 12.03
C ARG A 63 -3.00 -3.32 10.90
N HIS A 64 -4.21 -2.87 10.56
CA HIS A 64 -4.98 -3.41 9.44
C HIS A 64 -4.20 -3.27 8.12
N PRO A 65 -4.27 -4.25 7.19
CA PRO A 65 -3.61 -4.19 5.88
C PRO A 65 -3.76 -2.87 5.12
N ALA A 66 -4.98 -2.31 5.14
CA ALA A 66 -5.32 -1.06 4.46
C ALA A 66 -4.93 0.21 5.23
N TYR A 67 -4.15 0.10 6.31
CA TYR A 67 -3.75 1.24 7.15
C TYR A 67 -3.07 2.35 6.34
N THR A 68 -2.15 1.98 5.44
CA THR A 68 -1.40 2.95 4.63
C THR A 68 -2.29 3.71 3.67
N ILE A 69 -3.24 3.04 3.02
CA ILE A 69 -4.19 3.66 2.10
C ILE A 69 -5.14 4.59 2.86
N HIS A 70 -5.62 4.16 4.03
CA HIS A 70 -6.47 5.00 4.87
C HIS A 70 -5.73 6.26 5.37
N LEU A 71 -4.47 6.11 5.74
CA LEU A 71 -3.62 7.24 6.09
C LEU A 71 -3.44 8.19 4.90
N ALA A 72 -3.11 7.65 3.72
CA ALA A 72 -2.95 8.44 2.51
C ALA A 72 -4.24 9.19 2.14
N TYR A 73 -5.40 8.56 2.29
CA TYR A 73 -6.70 9.19 2.05
C TYR A 73 -6.91 10.46 2.89
N TRP A 74 -6.52 10.43 4.17
CA TRP A 74 -6.71 11.59 5.06
C TRP A 74 -5.63 12.66 4.92
N TYR A 75 -4.39 12.28 4.62
CA TYR A 75 -3.24 13.21 4.62
C TYR A 75 -2.82 13.70 3.24
N LEU A 76 -3.08 12.95 2.17
CA LEU A 76 -2.84 13.44 0.82
C LEU A 76 -4.11 14.12 0.30
N PRO A 77 -3.99 15.26 -0.41
CA PRO A 77 -5.10 15.86 -1.16
C PRO A 77 -5.41 15.04 -2.42
N MET A 78 -5.55 13.73 -2.27
CA MET A 78 -5.98 12.85 -3.34
C MET A 78 -7.50 12.99 -3.43
N THR A 79 -7.99 13.63 -4.49
CA THR A 79 -9.41 13.60 -4.84
C THR A 79 -9.74 12.20 -5.35
N SER A 80 -9.64 11.17 -4.50
CA SER A 80 -10.30 9.92 -4.80
C SER A 80 -11.77 10.31 -4.89
N GLY A 81 -12.38 10.26 -6.08
CA GLY A 81 -13.80 10.60 -6.30
C GLY A 81 -14.79 9.73 -5.53
N MET A 82 -14.35 9.06 -4.47
CA MET A 82 -15.13 8.54 -3.36
C MET A 82 -15.69 9.72 -2.58
N ASP A 83 -16.64 10.43 -3.18
CA ASP A 83 -17.55 11.26 -2.42
C ASP A 83 -18.20 10.39 -1.34
N ALA A 84 -18.38 11.00 -0.16
CA ALA A 84 -19.13 10.37 0.92
C ALA A 84 -20.43 9.76 0.36
N MET A 85 -20.75 8.55 0.81
CA MET A 85 -21.87 7.72 0.34
C MET A 85 -23.05 8.58 -0.16
N PRO A 86 -23.61 8.30 -1.35
CA PRO A 86 -24.67 9.12 -1.89
C PRO A 86 -25.80 9.29 -0.87
N PRO A 87 -26.47 10.45 -0.85
CA PRO A 87 -27.54 10.73 0.08
C PRO A 87 -28.53 9.57 0.18
N SER A 88 -28.89 9.16 1.39
CA SER A 88 -29.68 7.95 1.68
C SER A 88 -31.05 7.87 0.99
N HIS A 89 -31.55 8.97 0.44
CA HIS A 89 -32.79 9.03 -0.33
C HIS A 89 -32.64 8.54 -1.78
N ILE A 90 -31.41 8.38 -2.27
CA ILE A 90 -31.11 7.83 -3.59
C ILE A 90 -30.98 6.32 -3.46
N ARG A 91 -31.96 5.58 -3.99
CA ARG A 91 -32.00 4.10 -3.99
C ARG A 91 -31.61 3.49 -5.33
N GLU A 92 -31.30 4.31 -6.31
CA GLU A 92 -30.94 3.86 -7.64
C GLU A 92 -29.42 3.76 -7.71
N MET A 93 -28.94 2.53 -7.85
CA MET A 93 -27.52 2.25 -8.09
C MET A 93 -27.27 2.48 -9.57
N ASN A 94 -26.80 3.66 -9.96
CA ASN A 94 -26.29 3.87 -11.31
C ASN A 94 -25.02 3.02 -11.46
N GLY A 95 -25.15 1.94 -12.26
CA GLY A 95 -24.06 1.06 -12.67
C GLY A 95 -23.20 1.67 -13.75
#